data_AF-A0A7N2LPN1-F1
#
_entry.id   AF-A0A7N2LPN1-F1
#
_cell.length_a   1.000
_cell.length_b   1.000
_cell.length_c   1.000
_cell.angle_alpha   90.00
_cell.angle_beta   90.00
_cell.angle_gamma   90.00
#
_symmetry.space_group_name_H-M   'P 1'
#
loop_
_entity.id
_entity.type
_entity.pdbx_description
1 polymer ?
#
loop_
_entity_poly.entity_id
_entity_poly.type
_entity_poly.pdbx_seq_one_letter_code
_entity_poly.pdbx_strand_id
1 'polypeptide(L)'
;MNCSSSGKTLKCDWIVRGYNSGETLVRATSLYMMINKKTIKSSFVKEVWAEIEPHGMNCDAIINVDKKKLLQFDVDTADNVRTGLAPLWNDLDINQHVNLVKYISWILEVGTTAVHIHFSSCFFVLGS
;
A
#
# COMPACT_ATOMS: atom_id res chain seq x y z
N MET A 1 -6.76 13.00 3.97
CA MET A 1 -6.12 11.70 4.20
C MET A 1 -6.57 11.26 5.57
N ASN A 2 -7.32 10.17 5.67
CA ASN A 2 -7.94 9.75 6.94
C ASN A 2 -7.26 8.48 7.38
N CYS A 3 -6.52 8.51 8.49
CA CYS A 3 -5.80 7.32 8.95
C CYS A 3 -6.24 6.90 10.36
N SER A 4 -6.32 5.59 10.57
CA SER A 4 -6.69 4.97 11.85
C SER A 4 -5.79 3.78 12.16
N SER A 5 -5.50 3.54 13.44
CA SER A 5 -4.66 2.41 13.87
C SER A 5 -5.50 1.21 14.30
N SER A 6 -5.10 0.00 13.91
CA SER A 6 -5.63 -1.25 14.44
C SER A 6 -4.48 -2.23 14.72
N GLY A 7 -4.20 -2.46 16.01
CA GLY A 7 -3.09 -3.31 16.43
C GLY A 7 -1.73 -2.74 15.99
N LYS A 8 -1.01 -3.46 15.12
CA LYS A 8 0.30 -3.05 14.57
C LYS A 8 0.22 -2.38 13.21
N THR A 9 -0.99 -2.19 12.68
CA THR A 9 -1.23 -1.71 11.32
C THR A 9 -1.89 -0.33 11.37
N LEU A 10 -1.45 0.55 10.49
CA LEU A 10 -2.06 1.84 10.21
C LEU A 10 -2.87 1.71 8.93
N LYS A 11 -4.17 1.92 9.01
CA LYS A 11 -5.04 2.05 7.84
C LYS A 11 -5.08 3.50 7.41
N CYS A 12 -4.96 3.79 6.12
CA CYS A 12 -5.22 5.11 5.61
C CYS A 12 -6.10 5.12 4.37
N ASP A 13 -7.15 5.93 4.41
CA ASP A 13 -8.15 6.06 3.38
C ASP A 13 -7.93 7.33 2.53
N TRP A 14 -8.15 7.16 1.24
CA TRP A 14 -7.98 8.15 0.19
C TRP A 14 -9.30 8.36 -0.55
N ILE A 15 -9.65 9.63 -0.76
CA ILE A 15 -10.76 10.04 -1.63
C ILE A 15 -10.22 11.04 -2.63
N VAL A 16 -10.36 10.75 -3.91
CA VAL A 16 -10.08 11.68 -5.00
C VAL A 16 -11.40 12.19 -5.54
N ARG A 17 -11.59 13.51 -5.55
CA ARG A 17 -12.80 14.17 -6.08
C ARG A 17 -12.49 14.96 -7.34
N GLY A 18 -13.43 14.96 -8.27
CA GLY A 18 -13.37 15.79 -9.46
C GLY A 18 -13.48 17.26 -9.07
N TYR A 19 -12.55 18.10 -9.56
CA TYR A 19 -12.50 19.52 -9.20
C TYR A 19 -13.80 20.26 -9.56
N ASN A 20 -14.35 20.01 -10.75
CA ASN A 20 -15.52 20.72 -11.26
C ASN A 20 -16.84 20.20 -10.68
N SER A 21 -17.02 18.88 -10.57
CA SER A 21 -18.29 18.28 -10.15
C SER A 21 -18.38 18.02 -8.65
N GLY A 22 -17.25 17.98 -7.93
CA GLY A 22 -17.18 17.53 -6.54
C GLY A 22 -17.43 16.03 -6.36
N GLU A 23 -17.72 15.29 -7.44
CA GLU A 23 -18.00 13.87 -7.40
C GLU A 23 -16.77 13.06 -7.01
N THR A 24 -16.99 11.94 -6.29
CA THR A 24 -15.90 11.04 -5.93
C THR A 24 -15.51 10.18 -7.12
N LEU A 25 -14.30 10.38 -7.63
CA LEU A 25 -13.74 9.62 -8.75
C LEU A 25 -13.10 8.31 -8.29
N VAL A 26 -12.37 8.36 -7.17
CA VAL A 26 -11.63 7.20 -6.65
C VAL A 26 -11.74 7.17 -5.13
N ARG A 27 -11.95 5.96 -4.60
CA ARG A 27 -11.76 5.64 -3.18
C ARG A 27 -10.71 4.54 -3.10
N ALA A 28 -9.77 4.69 -2.18
CA ALA A 28 -8.76 3.66 -1.94
C ALA A 28 -8.45 3.59 -0.44
N THR A 29 -8.09 2.40 0.01
CA THR A 29 -7.58 2.16 1.36
C THR A 29 -6.20 1.53 1.24
N SER A 30 -5.26 2.01 2.04
CA SER A 30 -3.92 1.47 2.16
C SER A 30 -3.67 1.01 3.59
N LEU A 31 -2.93 -0.10 3.74
CA LEU A 31 -2.48 -0.60 5.04
C LEU A 31 -0.98 -0.40 5.17
N TYR A 32 -0.54 0.15 6.28
CA TYR A 32 0.84 0.45 6.59
C TYR A 32 1.28 -0.30 7.84
N MET A 33 2.51 -0.79 7.80
CA MET A 33 3.15 -1.42 8.94
C MET A 33 4.56 -0.87 9.09
N MET A 34 4.95 -0.71 10.33
CA MET A 34 6.30 -0.31 10.72
C MET A 34 7.20 -1.54 10.76
N ILE A 35 8.31 -1.51 10.03
CA ILE A 35 9.30 -2.59 10.00
C ILE A 35 10.65 -2.03 10.43
N ASN A 36 11.31 -2.71 11.36
CA ASN A 36 12.67 -2.38 11.76
C ASN A 36 13.65 -2.77 10.63
N LYS A 37 14.43 -1.82 10.11
CA LYS A 37 15.38 -2.05 9.00
C LYS A 37 16.45 -3.11 9.29
N LYS A 38 16.89 -3.27 10.53
CA LYS A 38 17.98 -4.20 10.89
C LYS A 38 17.46 -5.62 11.14
N THR A 39 16.32 -5.73 11.81
CA THR A 39 15.77 -7.04 12.21
C THR A 39 14.71 -7.58 11.25
N ILE A 40 14.20 -6.73 10.35
CA ILE A 40 13.07 -7.02 9.44
C ILE A 40 11.83 -7.52 10.21
N LYS A 41 11.70 -7.13 11.48
CA LYS A 41 10.54 -7.45 12.32
C LYS A 41 9.56 -6.28 12.35
N SER A 42 8.26 -6.60 12.34
CA SER A 42 7.21 -5.60 12.51
C SER A 42 7.18 -5.09 13.95
N SER A 43 7.34 -3.78 14.13
CA SER A 43 7.31 -3.13 15.45
C SER A 43 6.47 -1.87 15.36
N PHE A 44 5.30 -1.87 16.01
CA PHE A 44 4.52 -0.66 16.17
C PHE A 44 5.14 0.19 17.28
N VAL A 45 5.60 1.38 16.94
CA VAL A 45 6.23 2.32 17.87
C VAL A 45 5.17 3.38 18.21
N LYS A 46 4.73 3.42 19.47
CA LYS A 46 3.64 4.30 19.90
C LYS A 46 4.01 5.77 19.76
N GLU A 47 5.28 6.08 19.93
CA GLU A 47 5.85 7.43 19.84
C GLU A 47 5.67 7.99 18.43
N VAL A 48 5.92 7.18 17.39
CA VAL A 48 5.67 7.57 15.99
C VAL A 48 4.18 7.78 15.74
N TRP A 49 3.32 6.97 16.37
CA TRP A 49 1.89 7.18 16.25
C TRP A 49 1.45 8.49 16.91
N ALA A 50 2.02 8.85 18.07
CA ALA A 50 1.70 10.10 18.75
C ALA A 50 2.04 11.35 17.90
N GLU A 51 2.99 11.26 16.98
CA GLU A 51 3.28 12.33 16.01
C GLU A 51 2.28 12.37 14.84
N ILE A 52 1.74 11.21 14.44
CA ILE A 52 0.82 11.10 13.30
C ILE A 52 -0.64 11.33 13.72
N GLU A 53 -1.03 10.87 14.91
CA GLU A 53 -2.39 10.92 15.45
C GLU A 53 -3.02 12.32 15.41
N PRO A 54 -2.34 13.42 15.75
CA PRO A 54 -2.91 14.77 15.66
C PRO A 54 -3.29 15.18 14.23
N HIS A 55 -2.67 14.55 13.23
CA HIS A 55 -2.92 14.79 11.81
C HIS A 55 -3.96 13.80 11.24
N GLY A 56 -4.33 12.77 12.01
CA GLY A 56 -5.33 11.79 11.65
C GLY A 56 -6.75 12.32 11.89
N MET A 57 -7.53 12.47 10.83
CA MET A 57 -8.98 12.70 10.99
C MET A 57 -9.68 11.38 11.35
N ASN A 58 -10.31 11.36 12.52
CA ASN A 58 -11.21 10.27 12.94
C ASN A 58 -12.44 10.27 12.03
N CYS A 59 -12.47 9.37 11.05
CA CYS A 59 -13.57 9.21 10.12
C CYS A 59 -13.84 7.71 9.91
N ASP A 60 -15.10 7.37 9.70
CA ASP A 60 -15.51 6.00 9.42
C ASP A 60 -14.83 5.45 8.16
N ALA A 61 -14.58 4.14 8.17
CA ALA A 61 -13.91 3.44 7.08
C ALA A 61 -14.62 3.68 5.73
N ILE A 62 -13.89 4.21 4.74
CA ILE A 62 -14.45 4.58 3.43
C ILE A 62 -14.72 3.34 2.55
N ILE A 63 -13.91 2.29 2.73
CA ILE A 63 -14.09 0.97 2.15
C ILE A 63 -13.98 -0.05 3.27
N ASN A 64 -14.98 -0.94 3.37
CA ASN A 64 -14.86 -2.14 4.16
C ASN A 64 -13.98 -3.11 3.37
N VAL A 65 -12.68 -3.08 3.65
CA VAL A 65 -11.73 -4.02 3.04
C VAL A 65 -12.14 -5.41 3.47
N ASP A 66 -12.74 -6.14 2.54
CA ASP A 66 -13.15 -7.53 2.75
C ASP A 66 -11.89 -8.29 3.20
N LYS A 67 -11.91 -8.93 4.37
CA LYS A 67 -10.75 -9.65 4.92
C LYS A 67 -10.41 -10.92 4.12
N LYS A 68 -10.93 -11.06 2.90
CA LYS A 68 -10.63 -12.17 2.01
C LYS A 68 -9.14 -12.13 1.72
N LYS A 69 -8.42 -13.02 2.39
CA LYS A 69 -7.00 -13.25 2.16
C LYS A 69 -6.87 -13.63 0.69
N LEU A 70 -6.00 -12.91 -0.04
CA LEU A 70 -5.64 -13.32 -1.38
C LEU A 70 -5.15 -14.76 -1.31
N LEU A 71 -5.73 -15.64 -2.12
CA LEU A 71 -5.24 -17.00 -2.25
C LEU A 71 -3.82 -16.93 -2.80
N GLN A 72 -2.95 -17.80 -2.29
CA GLN A 72 -1.60 -17.90 -2.81
C GLN A 72 -1.68 -18.27 -4.30
N PHE A 73 -1.07 -17.44 -5.14
CA PHE A 73 -1.05 -17.66 -6.59
C PHE A 73 -0.08 -18.80 -6.91
N ASP A 74 -0.54 -19.78 -7.70
CA ASP A 74 0.29 -20.87 -8.19
C ASP A 74 0.87 -20.49 -9.55
N VAL A 75 2.19 -20.28 -9.57
CA VAL A 75 2.94 -19.85 -10.76
C VAL A 75 2.92 -20.91 -11.86
N ASP A 76 2.81 -22.19 -11.51
CA ASP A 76 2.82 -23.28 -12.49
C ASP A 76 1.51 -23.34 -13.30
N THR A 77 0.45 -22.73 -12.78
CA THR A 77 -0.88 -22.63 -13.43
C THR A 77 -1.16 -21.27 -14.06
N ALA A 78 -0.15 -20.39 -14.13
CA ALA A 78 -0.33 -19.03 -14.60
C ALA A 78 -0.55 -18.96 -16.12
N ASP A 79 -1.61 -18.26 -16.55
CA ASP A 79 -1.90 -18.02 -17.97
C ASP A 79 -0.81 -17.18 -18.66
N ASN A 80 -0.23 -16.22 -17.93
CA ASN A 80 0.81 -15.33 -18.42
C ASN A 80 1.93 -15.20 -17.39
N VAL A 81 3.16 -15.47 -17.81
CA VAL A 81 4.37 -15.30 -16.98
C VAL A 81 5.34 -14.38 -17.69
N ARG A 82 5.81 -13.36 -16.98
CA ARG A 82 6.89 -12.48 -17.45
C ARG A 82 8.08 -12.55 -16.52
N THR A 83 9.22 -12.97 -17.06
CA THR A 83 10.48 -13.13 -16.34
C THR A 83 11.47 -12.02 -16.70
N GLY A 84 12.56 -11.90 -15.93
CA GLY A 84 13.64 -10.96 -16.22
C GLY A 84 13.30 -9.49 -15.93
N LEU A 85 12.31 -9.24 -15.07
CA LEU A 85 12.00 -7.89 -14.60
C LEU A 85 13.13 -7.39 -13.71
N ALA A 86 13.79 -6.32 -14.14
CA ALA A 86 14.83 -5.64 -13.38
C ALA A 86 14.43 -4.16 -13.19
N PRO A 87 14.50 -3.62 -11.97
CA PRO A 87 14.25 -2.21 -11.73
C PRO A 87 15.41 -1.37 -12.28
N LEU A 88 15.07 -0.20 -12.80
CA LEU A 88 16.04 0.87 -13.09
C LEU A 88 16.34 1.66 -11.82
N TRP A 89 17.42 2.43 -11.84
CA TRP A 89 17.77 3.34 -10.73
C TRP A 89 16.62 4.29 -10.36
N ASN A 90 15.88 4.79 -11.35
CA ASN A 90 14.74 5.68 -11.14
C ASN A 90 13.48 4.95 -10.63
N ASP A 91 13.46 3.62 -10.64
CA ASP A 91 12.36 2.83 -10.08
C ASP A 91 12.52 2.62 -8.56
N LEU A 92 13.65 3.04 -7.97
CA LEU A 92 13.92 2.94 -6.53
C LEU A 92 13.39 4.17 -5.78
N ASP A 93 12.85 3.94 -4.59
CA ASP A 93 12.49 4.98 -3.65
C ASP A 93 13.71 5.45 -2.83
N ILE A 94 13.48 6.45 -1.96
CA ILE A 94 14.51 7.00 -1.06
C ILE A 94 15.10 5.95 -0.09
N ASN A 95 14.40 4.85 0.15
CA ASN A 95 14.87 3.73 0.96
C ASN A 95 15.62 2.66 0.15
N GLN A 96 15.89 2.92 -1.14
CA GLN A 96 16.51 1.98 -2.07
C GLN A 96 15.67 0.72 -2.31
N HIS A 97 14.36 0.78 -2.08
CA HIS A 97 13.43 -0.28 -2.43
C HIS A 97 12.74 0.05 -3.75
N VAL A 98 12.30 -0.98 -4.49
CA VAL A 98 11.50 -0.76 -5.69
C VAL A 98 10.17 -0.10 -5.30
N ASN A 99 9.85 1.01 -5.95
CA ASN A 99 8.64 1.79 -5.68
C ASN A 99 7.37 0.96 -6.00
N LEU A 100 6.33 1.09 -5.18
CA LEU A 100 5.03 0.46 -5.39
C LEU A 100 4.44 0.75 -6.77
N VAL A 101 4.62 1.96 -7.29
CA VAL A 101 4.15 2.34 -8.64
C VAL A 101 4.76 1.45 -9.71
N LYS A 102 6.02 1.01 -9.53
CA LYS A 102 6.67 0.09 -10.46
C LYS A 102 6.06 -1.30 -10.41
N TYR A 103 5.72 -1.80 -9.22
CA TYR A 103 5.00 -3.07 -9.08
C TYR A 103 3.64 -3.04 -9.79
N ILE A 104 2.88 -1.93 -9.67
CA ILE A 104 1.63 -1.74 -10.42
C ILE A 104 1.88 -1.86 -11.93
N SER A 105 2.90 -1.16 -12.45
CA SER A 105 3.25 -1.22 -13.88
C SER A 105 3.51 -2.65 -14.32
N TRP A 106 4.35 -3.40 -13.61
CA TRP A 106 4.65 -4.78 -13.96
C TRP A 106 3.43 -5.70 -13.94
N ILE A 107 2.53 -5.51 -12.99
CA ILE A 107 1.28 -6.31 -12.92
C ILE A 107 0.37 -6.00 -14.12
N LEU A 108 0.20 -4.71 -14.45
CA LEU A 108 -0.64 -4.28 -15.58
C LEU A 108 -0.04 -4.67 -16.95
N GLU A 109 1.29 -4.73 -17.05
CA GLU A 109 1.99 -5.20 -18.25
C GLU A 109 1.76 -6.70 -18.52
N VAL A 110 1.38 -7.50 -17.52
CA VAL A 110 1.17 -8.95 -17.64
C VAL A 110 -0.31 -9.31 -17.82
N GLY A 111 -1.24 -8.47 -17.33
CA GLY A 111 -2.67 -8.78 -17.32
C GLY A 111 -3.55 -7.77 -18.07
N THR A 112 -4.14 -8.20 -19.19
CA THR A 112 -5.18 -7.43 -19.92
C THR A 112 -6.60 -7.61 -19.35
N THR A 113 -6.78 -8.28 -18.21
CA THR A 113 -8.11 -8.54 -17.61
C THR A 113 -8.13 -8.31 -16.10
N ALA A 114 -9.05 -7.43 -15.67
CA ALA A 114 -9.54 -7.15 -14.31
C ALA A 114 -8.65 -7.63 -13.14
N VAL A 115 -7.63 -6.84 -12.81
CA VAL A 115 -6.85 -7.05 -11.59
C VAL A 115 -7.51 -6.31 -10.42
N HIS A 116 -7.98 -7.03 -9.41
CA HIS A 116 -8.42 -6.44 -8.15
C HIS A 116 -7.20 -6.21 -7.25
N ILE A 117 -6.61 -5.01 -7.34
CA ILE A 117 -5.35 -4.73 -6.68
C ILE A 117 -5.56 -4.24 -5.25
N HIS A 118 -5.12 -5.01 -4.27
CA HIS A 118 -5.09 -4.61 -2.87
C HIS A 118 -3.65 -4.40 -2.40
N PHE A 119 -3.27 -3.16 -2.12
CA PHE A 119 -1.90 -2.82 -1.72
C PHE A 119 -1.74 -2.71 -0.20
N SER A 120 -0.72 -3.40 0.32
CA SER A 120 -0.13 -3.12 1.62
C SER A 120 1.16 -2.33 1.38
N SER A 121 1.22 -1.09 1.87
CA SER A 121 2.34 -0.17 1.69
C SER A 121 3.12 -0.06 3.00
N CYS A 122 4.36 -0.52 3.06
CA CYS A 122 5.24 -0.21 4.19
C CYS A 122 5.98 1.10 3.92
N PHE A 123 5.54 2.21 4.51
CA PHE A 123 6.35 3.42 4.61
C PHE A 123 6.12 4.11 5.94
N PHE A 124 6.98 3.78 6.89
CA PHE A 124 7.66 4.74 7.76
C PHE A 124 8.90 3.99 8.24
N VAL A 125 10.06 4.40 7.74
CA VAL A 125 11.34 3.97 8.28
C VAL A 125 11.74 5.03 9.28
N LEU A 126 11.79 4.67 10.55
CA LEU A 126 12.59 5.41 11.52
C LEU A 126 14.06 5.26 11.12
N GLY A 127 14.62 6.32 10.52
CA GLY A 127 16.04 6.61 10.65
C GLY A 127 16.30 6.93 12.11
N SER A 128 17.32 6.27 12.66
CA SER A 128 17.87 6.55 13.99
C SER A 128 18.12 8.02 14.24
#